data_AF-A0A1V3J262-F1
#
_entry.id   AF-A0A1V3J262-F1
#
_cell.length_a   1.000
_cell.length_b   1.000
_cell.length_c   1.000
_cell.angle_alpha   90.00
_cell.angle_beta   90.00
_cell.angle_gamma   90.00
#
_symmetry.space_group_name_H-M   'P 1'
#
loop_
_entity.id
_entity.type
_entity.pdbx_description
1 polymer ?
#
loop_
_entity_poly.entity_id
_entity_poly.type
_entity_poly.pdbx_seq_one_letter_code
_entity_poly.pdbx_strand_id
1 'polypeptide(L)' 'MVKKFTPDYKKQCVEMDLAKQHTTVQICKTMGVSQSAINRWVRQFQLENQGITPKAAAITAK' A
#
# COMPACT_ATOMS: atom_id res chain seq x y z
N MET A 1 16.50 1.56 -15.20
CA MET A 1 15.02 1.50 -15.29
C MET A 1 14.49 1.35 -13.86
N VAL A 2 14.03 2.44 -13.24
CA VAL A 2 13.57 2.40 -11.85
C VAL A 2 12.28 1.60 -11.84
N LYS A 3 12.25 0.42 -11.19
CA LYS A 3 11.01 -0.31 -10.89
C LYS A 3 10.22 0.54 -9.89
N LYS A 4 9.58 1.61 -10.39
CA LYS A 4 8.73 2.49 -9.62
C LYS A 4 7.54 1.64 -9.22
N PHE A 5 7.45 1.26 -7.95
CA PHE A 5 6.20 0.81 -7.35
C PHE A 5 5.18 1.92 -7.61
N THR A 6 4.36 1.73 -8.63
CA THR A 6 3.37 2.70 -9.04
C THR A 6 2.41 2.94 -7.88
N PRO A 7 1.88 4.15 -7.73
CA PRO A 7 0.89 4.45 -6.70
C PRO A 7 -0.28 3.46 -6.74
N ASP A 8 -0.67 3.04 -7.94
CA ASP A 8 -1.67 2.02 -8.20
C ASP A 8 -1.32 0.66 -7.55
N TYR A 9 -0.06 0.23 -7.68
CA TYR A 9 0.41 -1.03 -7.10
C TYR A 9 0.29 -1.06 -5.58
N LYS A 10 0.66 0.06 -4.95
CA LYS A 10 0.59 0.19 -3.51
C LYS A 10 -0.86 0.25 -3.03
N LYS A 11 -1.72 0.98 -3.75
CA LYS A 11 -3.16 1.04 -3.48
C LYS A 11 -3.81 -0.34 -3.59
N GLN A 12 -3.48 -1.10 -4.63
CA GLN A 12 -4.01 -2.44 -4.85
C GLN A 12 -3.60 -3.42 -3.72
N CYS A 13 -2.37 -3.31 -3.20
CA CYS A 13 -1.95 -4.06 -2.01
C CYS A 13 -2.79 -3.70 -0.77
N VAL A 14 -3.05 -2.40 -0.57
CA VAL A 14 -3.84 -1.91 0.57
C VAL A 14 -5.30 -2.28 0.46
N GLU A 15 -5.90 -2.16 -0.72
CA GLU A 15 -7.29 -2.55 -0.98
C GLU A 15 -7.51 -4.04 -0.77
N MET A 16 -6.57 -4.90 -1.17
CA MET A 16 -6.65 -6.34 -0.88
C MET A 16 -6.62 -6.67 0.61
N ASP A 17 -5.77 -5.98 1.39
CA ASP A 17 -5.65 -6.17 2.84
C ASP A 17 -6.89 -5.64 3.56
N LEU A 18 -7.38 -4.46 3.16
CA LEU A 18 -8.61 -3.84 3.69
C LEU A 18 -9.87 -4.62 3.35
N ALA A 19 -9.96 -5.17 2.14
CA ALA A 19 -11.07 -6.01 1.71
C ALA A 19 -11.09 -7.37 2.44
N LYS A 20 -10.10 -7.66 3.30
CA LYS A 20 -9.86 -8.96 3.96
C LYS A 20 -9.84 -10.15 2.99
N GLN A 21 -9.66 -9.90 1.69
CA GLN A 21 -9.65 -10.95 0.66
C GLN A 21 -8.32 -11.71 0.69
N HIS A 22 -7.25 -11.04 1.12
CA HIS A 22 -5.93 -11.64 1.23
C HIS A 22 -5.23 -11.16 2.50
N THR A 23 -4.63 -12.10 3.24
CA THR A 23 -3.76 -11.76 4.36
C THR A 23 -2.51 -11.06 3.84
N THR A 24 -1.91 -10.18 4.64
CA THR A 24 -0.64 -9.49 4.31
C THR A 24 0.44 -10.45 3.77
N VAL A 25 0.53 -11.67 4.29
CA VAL A 25 1.44 -12.73 3.81
C VAL A 25 1.16 -13.15 2.36
N GLN A 26 -0.11 -13.26 1.98
CA GLN A 26 -0.53 -13.66 0.65
C GLN A 26 -0.30 -12.53 -0.35
N ILE A 27 -0.59 -11.29 0.05
CA ILE A 27 -0.29 -10.10 -0.76
C ILE A 27 1.22 -9.98 -0.98
N CYS A 28 2.03 -10.23 0.06
CA CYS A 28 3.49 -10.28 -0.07
C CYS A 28 3.96 -11.33 -1.08
N LYS A 29 3.34 -12.52 -1.10
CA LYS A 29 3.67 -13.58 -2.05
C LYS A 29 3.22 -13.24 -3.48
N THR A 30 2.01 -12.73 -3.65
CA THR A 30 1.45 -12.39 -4.97
C THR A 30 2.14 -11.19 -5.59
N MET A 31 2.40 -10.15 -4.78
CA MET A 31 2.98 -8.88 -5.23
C MET A 31 4.52 -8.83 -5.05
N GLY A 32 5.15 -9.83 -4.42
CA GLY A 32 6.59 -9.80 -4.15
C GLY A 32 7.03 -8.62 -3.28
N VAL A 33 6.17 -8.15 -2.37
CA VAL A 33 6.43 -7.01 -1.47
C VAL A 33 6.69 -7.53 -0.05
N SER A 34 7.48 -6.82 0.76
CA SER A 34 7.67 -7.17 2.17
C SER A 34 6.47 -6.77 3.04
N GLN A 35 6.19 -7.54 4.10
CA GLN A 35 5.07 -7.24 5.02
C GLN A 35 5.20 -5.83 5.64
N SER A 36 6.43 -5.42 5.97
CA SER A 36 6.70 -4.08 6.52
C SER A 36 6.33 -2.97 5.54
N ALA A 37 6.51 -3.18 4.23
CA ALA A 37 6.12 -2.20 3.23
C ALA A 37 4.59 -2.11 3.10
N ILE A 38 3.89 -3.26 3.07
CA ILE A 38 2.41 -3.27 3.03
C ILE A 38 1.84 -2.59 4.27
N ASN A 39 2.31 -2.93 5.46
CA ASN A 39 1.80 -2.34 6.71
C ASN A 39 2.02 -0.81 6.74
N ARG A 40 3.17 -0.34 6.25
CA ARG A 40 3.43 1.10 6.05
C ARG A 40 2.45 1.70 5.05
N TRP A 41 2.10 0.99 3.98
CA TRP A 41 1.19 1.47 2.95
C TRP A 41 -0.26 1.54 3.44
N VAL A 42 -0.73 0.51 4.15
CA VAL A 42 -2.07 0.47 4.75
C VAL A 42 -2.24 1.62 5.73
N ARG A 43 -1.26 1.82 6.63
CA ARG A 43 -1.28 2.92 7.58
C ARG A 43 -1.33 4.28 6.87
N GLN A 44 -0.53 4.45 5.82
CA GLN A 44 -0.53 5.69 5.05
C GLN A 44 -1.88 5.95 4.39
N PHE A 45 -2.45 4.95 3.71
CA PHE A 45 -3.73 5.05 3.02
C PHE A 45 -4.87 5.37 3.99
N GLN A 46 -4.87 4.77 5.19
CA GLN A 46 -5.85 5.11 6.23
C GLN A 46 -5.70 6.56 6.70
N LEU A 47 -4.47 7.06 6.87
CA LEU A 47 -4.22 8.46 7.21
C LEU A 47 -4.70 9.40 6.08
N GLU A 48 -4.37 9.08 4.82
CA GLU A 48 -4.82 9.83 3.64
C GLU A 48 -6.37 9.83 3.54
N ASN A 49 -7.03 8.70 3.80
CA ASN A 49 -8.49 8.58 3.80
C ASN A 49 -9.14 9.36 4.97
N GLN A 50 -8.42 9.58 6.06
CA GLN A 50 -8.83 10.44 7.18
C GLN A 50 -8.52 11.93 6.93
N GLY A 51 -7.98 12.29 5.75
CA GLY A 51 -7.60 13.66 5.42
C GLY A 51 -6.24 14.10 6.00
N ILE A 52 -5.51 13.18 6.64
CA ILE A 52 -4.16 13.42 7.15
C ILE A 52 -3.18 13.15 6.01
N THR A 53 -2.75 14.20 5.32
CA THR A 53 -1.74 14.09 4.26
C THR A 53 -0.34 13.89 4.87
N PRO A 54 0.31 12.75 4.61
CA PRO A 54 1.62 12.46 5.17
C PRO A 54 2.75 13.16 4.38
N LYS A 55 3.76 13.67 5.08
CA LYS A 55 4.95 14.36 4.51
C LYS A 55 5.82 13.49 3.59
N ALA A 56 5.67 12.17 3.61
CA ALA A 56 6.42 11.25 2.77
C ALA A 56 5.67 10.98 1.47
N ALA A 57 6.41 10.86 0.35
CA ALA A 57 5.89 10.64 -1.01
C ALA A 57 4.60 9.79 -0.99
N ALA A 58 3.51 10.45 -1.36
CA ALA A 58 2.17 9.90 -1.30
C ALA A 58 2.14 8.51 -1.94
N ILE A 59 1.52 7.59 -1.24
CA ILE A 59 1.32 6.23 -1.75
C ILE A 59 0.21 6.28 -2.79
N THR A 60 -0.77 7.13 -2.56
CA THR A 60 -1.76 7.57 -3.53
C THR A 60 -1.25 8.87 -4.17
N ALA A 61 -0.29 8.78 -5.10
CA ALA A 61 0.02 9.95 -5.92
C ALA A 61 -1.21 10.26 -6.77
N LYS A 62 -1.92 11.35 -6.44
CA LYS A 62 -2.97 11.93 -7.27
C LYS A 62 -2.35 12.67 -8.45
#